data_AF-A0A7X6PLC8-F1
#
_entry.id   AF-A0A7X6PLC8-F1
#
_cell.length_a   1.000
_cell.length_b   1.000
_cell.length_c   1.000
_cell.angle_alpha   90.00
_cell.angle_beta   90.00
_cell.angle_gamma   90.00
#
_symmetry.space_group_name_H-M   'P 1'
#
loop_
_entity.id
_entity.type
_entity.pdbx_description
1 polymer ?
#
loop_
_entity_poly.entity_id
_entity_poly.type
_entity_poly.pdbx_seq_one_letter_code
_entity_poly.pdbx_strand_id
1 'polypeptide(L)'
;MITLALQARGATLEWPLRDDVLPHLTVHDPAEADWLHLLIGEAAHVGLLRGEDHAPAWNRPLAARLRHLAFGHWLRAWWPTSVLDGVPPLDRTLLDAELALLTDDLDEIMAFSPDGEIPLDEEALRTLHHPLAARALELLGIAAPAPTAPTREDYALVAGDRLTPGATAVLSGTSPHAWAAVPAGRIDASEHAVAWVLEVTDHPELSVAVQLLPGAQVAGIAVRATAGPAQAAGVLDAAGTAQLSLPLEPAAAWSLTVADVDVRIGVDVAEDGEERASVRTLVAQRRTGTPDHNGPLYQAERELIIDDW
;
A
#
# COMPACT_ATOMS: atom_id res chain seq x y z
N MET A 1 1.77 -13.36 5.93
CA MET A 1 3.06 -12.75 6.31
C MET A 1 3.53 -11.90 5.14
N ILE A 2 3.48 -10.57 5.31
CA ILE A 2 3.93 -9.59 4.32
C ILE A 2 5.45 -9.58 4.27
N THR A 3 5.96 -9.69 3.05
CA THR A 3 7.39 -9.70 2.74
C THR A 3 7.73 -8.44 1.94
N LEU A 4 8.82 -7.78 2.32
CA LEU A 4 9.51 -6.77 1.52
C LEU A 4 10.40 -7.51 0.53
N ALA A 5 10.30 -7.17 -0.74
CA ALA A 5 11.20 -7.67 -1.77
C ALA A 5 11.93 -6.51 -2.42
N LEU A 6 13.20 -6.73 -2.75
CA LEU A 6 13.99 -5.84 -3.58
C LEU A 6 14.73 -6.68 -4.61
N GLN A 7 14.42 -6.44 -5.88
CA GLN A 7 15.19 -6.96 -6.99
C GLN A 7 16.40 -6.05 -7.20
N ALA A 8 17.59 -6.63 -7.14
CA ALA A 8 18.85 -6.00 -7.48
C ALA A 8 19.43 -6.70 -8.72
N ARG A 9 20.53 -6.19 -9.25
CA ARG A 9 21.21 -6.79 -10.40
C ARG A 9 21.60 -8.24 -10.11
N GLY A 10 21.05 -9.19 -10.87
CA GLY A 10 21.28 -10.64 -10.73
C GLY A 10 20.73 -11.33 -9.48
N ALA A 11 20.05 -10.65 -8.54
CA ALA A 11 19.58 -11.25 -7.30
C ALA A 11 18.32 -10.58 -6.71
N THR A 12 17.56 -11.33 -5.90
CA THR A 12 16.43 -10.81 -5.12
C THR A 12 16.72 -10.96 -3.63
N LEU A 13 16.42 -9.91 -2.88
CA LEU A 13 16.50 -9.87 -1.41
C LEU A 13 15.09 -9.77 -0.84
N GLU A 14 14.77 -10.64 0.11
CA GLU A 14 13.46 -10.67 0.75
C GLU A 14 13.57 -10.58 2.27
N TRP A 15 12.72 -9.77 2.89
CA TRP A 15 12.64 -9.62 4.33
C TRP A 15 11.19 -9.73 4.80
N PRO A 16 10.89 -10.43 5.90
CA PRO A 16 9.60 -10.26 6.56
C PRO A 16 9.46 -8.80 7.02
N LEU A 17 8.32 -8.16 6.76
CA LEU A 17 8.08 -6.74 7.09
C LEU A 17 8.33 -6.44 8.58
N ARG A 18 7.95 -7.38 9.45
CA ARG A 18 7.90 -7.19 10.91
C ARG A 18 9.14 -7.63 11.66
N ASP A 19 9.98 -8.48 11.08
CA ASP A 19 11.08 -9.09 11.81
C ASP A 19 12.42 -8.47 11.43
N ASP A 20 13.23 -8.16 12.44
CA ASP A 20 14.62 -7.71 12.29
C ASP A 20 15.54 -8.90 12.02
N VAL A 21 15.46 -9.40 10.79
CA VAL A 21 16.29 -10.51 10.29
C VAL A 21 17.06 -10.09 9.04
N LEU A 22 18.12 -10.83 8.74
CA LEU A 22 18.85 -10.71 7.48
C LEU A 22 17.98 -11.19 6.31
N PRO A 23 18.22 -10.71 5.08
CA PRO A 23 17.40 -11.08 3.94
C PRO A 23 17.54 -12.57 3.60
N HIS A 24 16.46 -13.14 3.09
CA HIS A 24 16.58 -14.29 2.21
C HIS A 24 17.13 -13.82 0.86
N LEU A 25 18.28 -14.35 0.46
CA LEU A 25 18.96 -14.01 -0.79
C LEU A 25 18.73 -15.12 -1.82
N THR A 26 18.11 -14.76 -2.94
CA THR A 26 18.00 -15.63 -4.12
C THR A 26 18.83 -15.05 -5.25
N VAL A 27 19.77 -15.82 -5.79
CA VAL A 27 20.63 -15.40 -6.90
C VAL A 27 20.14 -16.05 -8.17
N HIS A 28 19.77 -15.22 -9.16
CA HIS A 28 19.23 -15.67 -10.45
C HIS A 28 20.29 -15.61 -11.56
N ASP A 29 21.20 -14.65 -11.47
CA ASP A 29 22.36 -14.50 -12.37
C ASP A 29 23.62 -14.14 -11.56
N PRO A 30 24.50 -15.12 -11.27
CA PRO A 30 25.73 -14.88 -10.52
C PRO A 30 26.75 -13.99 -11.22
N ALA A 31 26.72 -13.88 -12.56
CA ALA A 31 27.64 -13.04 -13.31
C ALA A 31 27.26 -11.56 -13.20
N GLU A 32 25.97 -11.28 -13.15
CA GLU A 32 25.44 -9.95 -12.87
C GLU A 32 25.45 -9.60 -11.37
N ALA A 33 25.46 -10.58 -10.47
CA ALA A 33 25.48 -10.35 -9.03
C ALA A 33 26.89 -10.19 -8.43
N ASP A 34 27.84 -9.61 -9.17
CA ASP A 34 29.23 -9.41 -8.72
C ASP A 34 29.32 -8.54 -7.47
N TRP A 35 28.45 -7.55 -7.32
CA TRP A 35 28.32 -6.67 -6.14
C TRP A 35 28.05 -7.44 -4.83
N LEU A 36 27.59 -8.70 -4.87
CA LEU A 36 27.32 -9.50 -3.66
C LEU A 36 28.56 -9.64 -2.76
N HIS A 37 29.78 -9.54 -3.30
CA HIS A 37 30.99 -9.52 -2.47
C HIS A 37 30.98 -8.38 -1.42
N LEU A 38 30.30 -7.26 -1.69
CA LEU A 38 30.11 -6.14 -0.76
C LEU A 38 29.10 -6.47 0.36
N LEU A 39 28.13 -7.35 0.07
CA LEU A 39 27.01 -7.68 0.95
C LEU A 39 27.28 -8.91 1.82
N ILE A 40 27.76 -10.01 1.23
CA ILE A 40 28.01 -11.29 1.93
C ILE A 40 29.50 -11.57 2.18
N GLY A 41 30.37 -10.68 1.72
CA GLY A 41 31.83 -10.82 1.80
C GLY A 41 32.41 -11.62 0.64
N GLU A 42 33.67 -11.30 0.29
CA GLU A 42 34.38 -11.88 -0.86
C GLU A 42 34.46 -13.40 -0.80
N ALA A 43 34.84 -13.97 0.36
CA ALA A 43 34.97 -15.42 0.51
C ALA A 43 33.65 -16.16 0.27
N ALA A 44 32.52 -15.60 0.73
CA ALA A 44 31.21 -16.20 0.51
C ALA A 44 30.76 -16.07 -0.94
N HIS A 45 31.03 -14.93 -1.59
CA HIS A 45 30.75 -14.74 -3.01
C HIS A 45 31.58 -15.70 -3.89
N VAL A 46 32.86 -15.92 -3.60
CA VAL A 46 33.69 -16.90 -4.32
C VAL A 46 33.14 -18.33 -4.12
N GLY A 47 32.73 -18.69 -2.90
CA GLY A 47 32.08 -19.98 -2.63
C GLY A 47 30.79 -20.15 -3.42
N LEU A 48 29.96 -19.10 -3.49
CA LEU A 48 28.71 -19.07 -4.25
C LEU A 48 28.97 -19.37 -5.74
N LEU A 49 29.95 -18.70 -6.35
CA LEU A 49 30.32 -18.91 -7.76
C LEU A 49 30.83 -20.33 -8.05
N ARG A 50 31.38 -21.01 -7.03
CA ARG A 50 31.88 -22.40 -7.15
C ARG A 50 30.83 -23.46 -6.79
N GLY A 51 29.65 -23.05 -6.30
CA GLY A 51 28.65 -23.97 -5.76
C GLY A 51 29.11 -24.67 -4.48
N GLU A 52 29.98 -24.01 -3.70
CA GLU A 52 30.50 -24.49 -2.42
C GLU A 52 29.66 -23.95 -1.26
N ASP A 53 29.57 -24.72 -0.17
CA ASP A 53 28.97 -24.23 1.06
C ASP A 53 29.72 -23.01 1.57
N HIS A 54 28.98 -21.93 1.84
CA HIS A 54 29.53 -20.66 2.27
C HIS A 54 28.81 -20.11 3.50
N ALA A 55 29.58 -19.55 4.43
CA ALA A 55 29.04 -18.77 5.53
C ALA A 55 29.12 -17.27 5.17
N PRO A 56 27.99 -16.59 4.94
CA PRO A 56 28.00 -15.18 4.57
C PRO A 56 28.49 -14.30 5.72
N ALA A 57 29.48 -13.45 5.44
CA ALA A 57 29.94 -12.37 6.30
C ALA A 57 29.13 -11.11 5.98
N TRP A 58 27.89 -11.07 6.47
CA TRP A 58 26.93 -10.01 6.16
C TRP A 58 27.42 -8.60 6.53
N ASN A 59 27.47 -7.73 5.53
CA ASN A 59 27.59 -6.28 5.70
C ASN A 59 26.23 -5.71 6.16
N ARG A 60 26.04 -5.63 7.48
CA ARG A 60 24.78 -5.19 8.07
C ARG A 60 24.38 -3.76 7.71
N PRO A 61 25.29 -2.77 7.68
CA PRO A 61 24.94 -1.42 7.19
C PRO A 61 24.38 -1.42 5.77
N LEU A 62 25.00 -2.17 4.84
CA LEU A 62 24.50 -2.25 3.46
C LEU A 62 23.16 -3.00 3.40
N ALA A 63 23.02 -4.11 4.13
CA ALA A 63 21.76 -4.84 4.23
C ALA A 63 20.62 -3.96 4.77
N ALA A 64 20.90 -3.09 5.74
CA ALA A 64 19.92 -2.14 6.28
C ALA A 64 19.54 -1.06 5.26
N ARG A 65 20.47 -0.55 4.45
CA ARG A 65 20.17 0.38 3.34
C ARG A 65 19.29 -0.26 2.27
N LEU A 66 19.59 -1.50 1.88
CA LEU A 66 18.78 -2.25 0.91
C LEU A 66 17.39 -2.57 1.47
N ARG A 67 17.30 -2.96 2.74
CA ARG A 67 16.02 -3.14 3.43
C ARG A 67 15.22 -1.85 3.48
N HIS A 68 15.88 -0.72 3.76
CA HIS A 68 15.22 0.58 3.78
C HIS A 68 14.62 0.91 2.41
N LEU A 69 15.36 0.72 1.33
CA LEU A 69 14.86 0.88 -0.04
C LEU A 69 13.66 -0.06 -0.32
N ALA A 70 13.77 -1.35 0.04
CA ALA A 70 12.69 -2.33 -0.10
C ALA A 70 11.41 -1.90 0.65
N PHE A 71 11.57 -1.37 1.86
CA PHE A 71 10.47 -0.81 2.64
C PHE A 71 9.86 0.42 1.97
N GLY A 72 10.68 1.25 1.34
CA GLY A 72 10.25 2.36 0.50
C GLY A 72 9.37 1.93 -0.67
N HIS A 73 9.77 0.89 -1.41
CA HIS A 73 8.93 0.28 -2.45
C HIS A 73 7.61 -0.27 -1.89
N TRP A 74 7.63 -0.84 -0.69
CA TRP A 74 6.41 -1.28 -0.02
C TRP A 74 5.49 -0.11 0.37
N LEU A 75 6.03 0.97 0.95
CA LEU A 75 5.27 2.20 1.25
C LEU A 75 4.63 2.75 -0.03
N ARG A 76 5.43 2.77 -1.10
CA ARG A 76 5.03 3.18 -2.44
C ARG A 76 3.91 2.28 -2.99
N ALA A 77 3.98 0.98 -2.79
CA ALA A 77 2.96 0.07 -3.30
C ALA A 77 1.69 0.05 -2.45
N TRP A 78 1.80 0.23 -1.13
CA TRP A 78 0.80 -0.30 -0.20
C TRP A 78 0.66 0.46 1.12
N TRP A 79 0.93 1.76 1.16
CA TRP A 79 0.58 2.56 2.34
C TRP A 79 -0.93 2.49 2.65
N PRO A 80 -1.36 2.18 3.89
CA PRO A 80 -2.76 1.96 4.24
C PRO A 80 -3.50 3.28 4.48
N THR A 81 -3.63 4.10 3.44
CA THR A 81 -4.42 5.33 3.50
C THR A 81 -5.85 5.03 3.93
N SER A 82 -6.30 5.74 4.96
CA SER A 82 -7.63 5.59 5.54
C SER A 82 -8.11 6.96 5.99
N VAL A 83 -9.05 7.54 5.25
CA VAL A 83 -9.78 8.75 5.65
C VAL A 83 -10.60 8.46 6.90
N LEU A 84 -11.19 7.26 6.99
CA LEU A 84 -12.03 6.85 8.13
C LEU A 84 -11.23 6.74 9.44
N ASP A 85 -9.99 6.26 9.37
CA ASP A 85 -9.12 6.08 10.55
C ASP A 85 -8.10 7.22 10.72
N GLY A 86 -8.20 8.29 9.92
CA GLY A 86 -7.29 9.44 10.00
C GLY A 86 -5.84 9.12 9.64
N VAL A 87 -5.62 8.20 8.70
CA VAL A 87 -4.33 7.88 8.07
C VAL A 87 -4.26 8.58 6.70
N PRO A 88 -3.60 9.75 6.60
CA PRO A 88 -3.48 10.48 5.35
C PRO A 88 -2.61 9.71 4.32
N PRO A 89 -2.78 9.98 3.01
CA PRO A 89 -1.90 9.44 1.98
C PRO A 89 -0.48 10.02 2.09
N LEU A 90 0.52 9.21 1.74
CA LEU A 90 1.88 9.71 1.53
C LEU A 90 1.92 10.60 0.30
N ASP A 91 2.69 11.70 0.36
CA ASP A 91 3.01 12.47 -0.83
C ASP A 91 3.85 11.60 -1.77
N ARG A 92 3.24 11.24 -2.90
CA ARG A 92 3.84 10.31 -3.86
C ARG A 92 5.05 10.91 -4.55
N THR A 93 4.98 12.18 -4.92
CA THR A 93 6.08 12.87 -5.60
C THR A 93 7.29 12.96 -4.68
N LEU A 94 7.06 13.22 -3.39
CA LEU A 94 8.11 13.29 -2.38
C LEU A 94 8.75 11.92 -2.11
N LEU A 95 7.92 10.87 -1.98
CA LEU A 95 8.42 9.50 -1.81
C LEU A 95 9.21 9.03 -3.03
N ASP A 96 8.68 9.24 -4.25
CA ASP A 96 9.36 8.82 -5.48
C ASP A 96 10.69 9.59 -5.66
N ALA A 97 10.75 10.89 -5.30
CA ALA A 97 12.00 11.65 -5.28
C ALA A 97 13.05 11.05 -4.31
N GLU A 98 12.63 10.67 -3.11
CA GLU A 98 13.52 10.08 -2.10
C GLU A 98 14.02 8.70 -2.51
N LEU A 99 13.14 7.85 -3.05
CA LEU A 99 13.52 6.52 -3.55
C LEU A 99 14.48 6.60 -4.73
N ALA A 100 14.28 7.55 -5.65
CA ALA A 100 15.19 7.75 -6.78
C ALA A 100 16.59 8.11 -6.30
N LEU A 101 16.71 9.00 -5.30
CA LEU A 101 18.00 9.39 -4.72
C LEU A 101 18.66 8.24 -3.95
N LEU A 102 17.89 7.45 -3.19
CA LEU A 102 18.41 6.26 -2.50
C LEU A 102 18.89 5.19 -3.49
N THR A 103 18.20 5.06 -4.62
CA THR A 103 18.55 4.13 -5.69
C THR A 103 19.83 4.58 -6.40
N ASP A 104 19.97 5.88 -6.71
CA ASP A 104 21.19 6.47 -7.27
C ASP A 104 22.40 6.28 -6.33
N ASP A 105 22.21 6.49 -5.02
CA ASP A 105 23.23 6.21 -4.00
C ASP A 105 23.62 4.71 -3.90
N LEU A 106 22.89 3.82 -4.58
CA LEU A 106 23.07 2.37 -4.65
C LEU A 106 23.24 1.87 -6.10
N ASP A 107 23.61 2.75 -7.05
CA ASP A 107 23.66 2.46 -8.49
C ASP A 107 24.45 1.18 -8.82
N GLU A 108 25.59 0.94 -8.18
CA GLU A 108 26.41 -0.28 -8.40
C GLU A 108 25.61 -1.61 -8.21
N ILE A 109 24.59 -1.57 -7.35
CA ILE A 109 23.73 -2.70 -6.99
C ILE A 109 22.41 -2.68 -7.79
N MET A 110 21.85 -1.48 -8.00
CA MET A 110 20.50 -1.29 -8.55
C MET A 110 20.47 -1.02 -10.06
N ALA A 111 21.60 -0.75 -10.69
CA ALA A 111 21.69 -0.49 -12.12
C ALA A 111 21.00 -1.59 -12.94
N PHE A 112 20.13 -1.16 -13.87
CA PHE A 112 19.32 -2.02 -14.75
C PHE A 112 18.35 -2.98 -14.02
N SER A 113 18.17 -2.83 -12.71
CA SER A 113 17.16 -3.56 -11.97
C SER A 113 15.76 -3.00 -12.27
N PRO A 114 14.71 -3.84 -12.37
CA PRO A 114 13.32 -3.38 -12.43
C PRO A 114 12.93 -2.48 -11.26
N ASP A 115 13.44 -2.77 -10.05
CA ASP A 115 13.19 -1.93 -8.87
C ASP A 115 14.11 -0.70 -8.82
N GLY A 116 15.10 -0.61 -9.72
CA GLY A 116 15.96 0.57 -9.88
C GLY A 116 15.30 1.71 -10.65
N GLU A 117 14.18 1.46 -11.34
CA GLU A 117 13.48 2.47 -12.12
C GLU A 117 12.36 3.12 -11.28
N ILE A 118 12.66 4.28 -10.70
CA ILE A 118 11.67 5.09 -9.99
C ILE A 118 11.07 6.13 -10.95
N PRO A 119 9.76 6.11 -11.23
CA PRO A 119 9.15 7.07 -12.14
C PRO A 119 9.10 8.44 -11.47
N LEU A 120 9.83 9.40 -12.02
CA LEU A 120 9.83 10.78 -11.58
C LEU A 120 8.94 11.62 -12.50
N ASP A 121 7.93 12.27 -11.93
CA ASP A 121 7.11 13.27 -12.63
C ASP A 121 7.78 14.65 -12.51
N GLU A 122 8.40 15.09 -13.60
CA GLU A 122 9.10 16.38 -13.69
C GLU A 122 8.22 17.56 -13.30
N GLU A 123 6.96 17.60 -13.73
CA GLU A 123 6.07 18.72 -13.47
C GLU A 123 5.64 18.71 -12.00
N ALA A 124 5.31 17.53 -11.47
CA ALA A 124 5.00 17.40 -10.04
C ALA A 124 6.20 17.82 -9.17
N LEU A 125 7.42 17.43 -9.53
CA LEU A 125 8.64 17.81 -8.81
C LEU A 125 8.85 19.33 -8.79
N ARG A 126 8.57 20.03 -9.89
CA ARG A 126 8.65 21.51 -9.92
C ARG A 126 7.67 22.17 -8.95
N THR A 127 6.50 21.56 -8.75
CA THR A 127 5.46 22.09 -7.85
C THR A 127 5.65 21.72 -6.38
N LEU A 128 6.46 20.69 -6.07
CA LEU A 128 6.60 20.14 -4.71
C LEU A 128 7.36 21.08 -3.73
N HIS A 129 8.05 22.13 -4.22
CA HIS A 129 8.75 23.14 -3.42
C HIS A 129 9.58 22.58 -2.23
N HIS A 130 10.20 21.41 -2.40
CA HIS A 130 10.95 20.69 -1.35
C HIS A 130 12.41 20.48 -1.77
N PRO A 131 13.40 20.49 -0.83
CA PRO A 131 14.82 20.27 -1.18
C PRO A 131 15.08 18.93 -1.90
N LEU A 132 14.33 17.88 -1.59
CA LEU A 132 14.44 16.61 -2.31
C LEU A 132 13.98 16.72 -3.77
N ALA A 133 12.99 17.56 -4.06
CA ALA A 133 12.52 17.75 -5.43
C ALA A 133 13.61 18.39 -6.31
N ALA A 134 14.35 19.37 -5.77
CA ALA A 134 15.49 19.97 -6.45
C ALA A 134 16.59 18.92 -6.75
N ARG A 135 16.94 18.08 -5.77
CA ARG A 135 17.92 16.99 -5.97
C ARG A 135 17.45 15.95 -6.98
N ALA A 136 16.17 15.60 -6.99
CA ALA A 136 15.61 14.68 -7.96
C ALA A 136 15.57 15.27 -9.39
N LEU A 137 15.31 16.58 -9.54
CA LEU A 137 15.44 17.27 -10.83
C LEU A 137 16.89 17.30 -11.32
N GLU A 138 17.86 17.51 -10.42
CA GLU A 138 19.29 17.43 -10.73
C GLU A 138 19.69 16.03 -11.24
N LEU A 139 19.16 14.97 -10.61
CA LEU A 139 19.34 13.58 -11.07
C LEU A 139 18.84 13.37 -12.51
N LEU A 140 17.75 14.04 -12.89
CA LEU A 140 17.22 14.03 -14.26
C LEU A 140 18.01 14.94 -15.23
N GLY A 141 19.04 15.65 -14.77
CA GLY A 141 19.78 16.63 -15.57
C GLY A 141 19.01 17.93 -15.83
N ILE A 142 18.01 18.24 -15.01
CA ILE A 142 17.13 19.40 -15.15
C ILE A 142 17.53 20.46 -14.12
N ALA A 143 17.69 21.71 -14.58
CA ALA A 143 17.98 22.82 -13.67
C ALA A 143 16.81 23.05 -12.69
N ALA A 144 17.10 23.01 -11.39
CA ALA A 144 16.11 23.27 -10.36
C ALA A 144 15.52 24.69 -10.49
N PRO A 145 14.20 24.85 -10.40
CA PRO A 145 13.58 26.17 -10.41
C PRO A 145 14.00 26.98 -9.17
N ALA A 146 14.12 28.30 -9.31
CA ALA A 146 14.39 29.19 -8.18
C ALA A 146 13.24 29.10 -7.16
N PRO A 147 13.52 29.13 -5.84
CA PRO A 147 12.49 29.01 -4.82
C PRO A 147 11.54 30.21 -4.88
N THR A 148 10.28 29.96 -5.23
CA THR A 148 9.17 30.92 -5.10
C THR A 148 8.36 30.61 -3.84
N ALA A 149 7.98 31.65 -3.10
CA ALA A 149 7.21 31.49 -1.86
C ALA A 149 5.79 30.99 -2.14
N PRO A 150 5.25 30.06 -1.34
CA PRO A 150 3.90 29.52 -1.54
C PRO A 150 2.81 30.55 -1.21
N THR A 151 1.70 30.51 -1.94
CA THR A 151 0.47 31.27 -1.66
C THR A 151 -0.61 30.37 -1.04
N ARG A 152 -1.38 30.91 -0.10
CA ARG A 152 -2.28 30.21 0.83
C ARG A 152 -3.60 29.70 0.22
N GLU A 153 -3.74 29.61 -1.10
CA GLU A 153 -5.06 29.51 -1.74
C GLU A 153 -5.52 28.10 -2.13
N ASP A 154 -4.70 27.05 -1.96
CA ASP A 154 -4.98 25.74 -2.59
C ASP A 154 -5.43 24.62 -1.64
N TYR A 155 -6.33 24.90 -0.70
CA TYR A 155 -6.99 23.84 0.08
C TYR A 155 -8.50 23.85 -0.13
N ALA A 156 -9.01 22.91 -0.93
CA ALA A 156 -10.43 22.56 -1.00
C ALA A 156 -10.59 21.05 -0.77
N LEU A 157 -11.06 20.68 0.44
CA LEU A 157 -11.46 19.31 0.77
C LEU A 157 -12.80 18.98 0.08
N VAL A 158 -12.84 17.84 -0.60
CA VAL A 158 -14.09 17.18 -1.02
C VAL A 158 -14.45 16.15 0.04
N ALA A 159 -15.53 16.38 0.79
CA ALA A 159 -16.16 15.35 1.62
C ALA A 159 -17.10 14.54 0.72
N GLY A 160 -16.84 13.23 0.60
CA GLY A 160 -17.75 12.29 -0.06
C GLY A 160 -18.96 11.98 0.82
N ASP A 161 -20.13 11.83 0.20
CA ASP A 161 -21.38 11.48 0.88
C ASP A 161 -21.35 10.01 1.35
N ARG A 162 -21.77 9.77 2.61
CA ARG A 162 -22.03 8.42 3.11
C ARG A 162 -23.41 7.96 2.67
N LEU A 163 -23.56 6.66 2.38
CA LEU A 163 -24.88 6.04 2.30
C LEU A 163 -25.64 6.31 3.61
N THR A 164 -26.75 7.02 3.50
CA THR A 164 -27.71 7.20 4.59
C THR A 164 -28.84 6.18 4.40
N PRO A 165 -29.23 5.44 5.45
CA PRO A 165 -30.33 4.48 5.33
C PRO A 165 -31.63 5.17 4.90
N GLY A 166 -32.31 4.63 3.89
CA GLY A 166 -33.67 5.03 3.54
C GLY A 166 -34.68 4.62 4.63
N ALA A 167 -35.88 5.20 4.61
CA ALA A 167 -36.94 4.91 5.60
C ALA A 167 -37.44 3.44 5.57
N THR A 168 -37.07 2.67 4.55
CA THR A 168 -37.41 1.26 4.31
C THR A 168 -36.23 0.29 4.54
N ALA A 169 -35.07 0.80 4.99
CA ALA A 169 -33.92 -0.04 5.30
C ALA A 169 -34.22 -0.96 6.49
N VAL A 170 -33.99 -2.26 6.30
CA VAL A 170 -34.22 -3.27 7.35
C VAL A 170 -32.98 -3.50 8.17
N LEU A 171 -31.83 -3.55 7.51
CA LEU A 171 -30.55 -3.84 8.14
C LEU A 171 -29.46 -3.06 7.42
N SER A 172 -28.51 -2.51 8.18
CA SER A 172 -27.33 -1.86 7.61
C SER A 172 -26.11 -2.21 8.44
N GLY A 173 -24.95 -2.25 7.80
CA GLY A 173 -23.71 -2.57 8.48
C GLY A 173 -22.50 -2.11 7.70
N THR A 174 -21.34 -2.48 8.24
CA THR A 174 -20.05 -2.31 7.57
C THR A 174 -19.31 -3.63 7.57
N SER A 175 -18.50 -3.86 6.55
CA SER A 175 -17.64 -5.03 6.43
C SER A 175 -16.21 -4.57 6.16
N PRO A 176 -15.21 -5.30 6.68
CA PRO A 176 -13.84 -5.13 6.22
C PRO A 176 -13.71 -5.65 4.79
N HIS A 177 -12.65 -5.25 4.11
CA HIS A 177 -12.26 -5.86 2.84
C HIS A 177 -10.85 -6.40 2.96
N ALA A 178 -10.55 -7.45 2.19
CA ALA A 178 -9.19 -7.92 2.07
C ALA A 178 -8.39 -6.92 1.23
N TRP A 179 -7.31 -6.37 1.77
CA TRP A 179 -6.49 -5.37 1.09
C TRP A 179 -5.86 -5.95 -0.18
N ALA A 180 -5.44 -7.22 -0.16
CA ALA A 180 -4.93 -7.93 -1.33
C ALA A 180 -6.01 -8.27 -2.39
N ALA A 181 -7.30 -8.14 -2.06
CA ALA A 181 -8.38 -8.47 -3.01
C ALA A 181 -8.63 -7.38 -4.04
N VAL A 182 -8.11 -6.17 -3.82
CA VAL A 182 -8.25 -5.01 -4.70
C VAL A 182 -6.89 -4.39 -4.99
N PRO A 183 -6.71 -3.72 -6.14
CA PRO A 183 -5.49 -2.95 -6.36
C PRO A 183 -5.30 -1.90 -5.25
N ALA A 184 -4.05 -1.67 -4.84
CA ALA A 184 -3.75 -0.66 -3.83
C ALA A 184 -4.13 0.76 -4.29
N GLY A 185 -4.42 1.65 -3.34
CA GLY A 185 -4.79 3.04 -3.62
C GLY A 185 -6.20 3.22 -4.22
N ARG A 186 -7.07 2.21 -4.12
CA ARG A 186 -8.44 2.25 -4.66
C ARG A 186 -9.50 2.49 -3.58
N ILE A 187 -9.48 1.66 -2.55
CA ILE A 187 -10.44 1.67 -1.45
C ILE A 187 -9.69 2.05 -0.17
N ASP A 188 -10.37 2.79 0.70
CA ASP A 188 -9.90 3.16 2.03
C ASP A 188 -9.50 1.91 2.84
N ALA A 189 -8.36 1.95 3.51
CA ALA A 189 -7.80 0.80 4.21
C ALA A 189 -8.53 0.43 5.51
N SER A 190 -9.54 1.19 5.94
CA SER A 190 -10.29 0.90 7.17
C SER A 190 -11.01 -0.45 7.15
N GLU A 191 -11.17 -1.05 8.33
CA GLU A 191 -12.03 -2.21 8.54
C GLU A 191 -13.53 -1.88 8.35
N HIS A 192 -13.86 -0.61 8.15
CA HIS A 192 -15.22 -0.11 7.92
C HIS A 192 -15.43 0.49 6.53
N ALA A 193 -14.50 0.25 5.60
CA ALA A 193 -14.51 0.85 4.28
C ALA A 193 -15.67 0.38 3.38
N VAL A 194 -16.27 -0.78 3.65
CA VAL A 194 -17.44 -1.28 2.91
C VAL A 194 -18.68 -1.05 3.75
N ALA A 195 -19.58 -0.19 3.30
CA ALA A 195 -20.89 0.00 3.88
C ALA A 195 -21.94 -0.76 3.05
N TRP A 196 -22.94 -1.33 3.72
CA TRP A 196 -24.03 -2.00 3.04
C TRP A 196 -25.37 -1.76 3.74
N VAL A 197 -26.44 -1.79 2.95
CA VAL A 197 -27.82 -1.63 3.39
C VAL A 197 -28.66 -2.69 2.70
N LEU A 198 -29.34 -3.51 3.48
CA LEU A 198 -30.35 -4.46 3.04
C LEU A 198 -31.73 -3.80 3.13
N GLU A 199 -32.33 -3.58 1.98
CA GLU A 199 -33.70 -3.13 1.85
C GLU A 199 -34.60 -4.32 1.53
N VAL A 200 -35.71 -4.45 2.26
CA VAL A 200 -36.64 -5.57 2.07
C VAL A 200 -37.98 -4.98 1.61
N THR A 201 -38.21 -5.06 0.31
CA THR A 201 -39.52 -4.79 -0.31
C THR A 201 -40.15 -6.12 -0.74
N ASP A 202 -40.74 -6.21 -1.93
CA ASP A 202 -41.18 -7.47 -2.53
C ASP A 202 -39.99 -8.36 -2.93
N HIS A 203 -38.84 -7.73 -3.22
CA HIS A 203 -37.58 -8.39 -3.52
C HIS A 203 -36.47 -7.81 -2.62
N PRO A 204 -35.81 -8.61 -1.78
CA PRO A 204 -34.70 -8.11 -0.97
C PRO A 204 -33.50 -7.67 -1.83
N GLU A 205 -33.06 -6.44 -1.63
CA GLU A 205 -31.94 -5.84 -2.34
C GLU A 205 -30.86 -5.39 -1.36
N LEU A 206 -29.61 -5.76 -1.65
CA LEU A 206 -28.45 -5.34 -0.90
C LEU A 206 -27.70 -4.27 -1.70
N SER A 207 -27.75 -3.03 -1.20
CA SER A 207 -26.95 -1.92 -1.70
C SER A 207 -25.60 -1.91 -0.97
N VAL A 208 -24.52 -1.88 -1.71
CA VAL A 208 -23.14 -1.85 -1.21
C VAL A 208 -22.47 -0.57 -1.71
N ALA A 209 -21.74 0.12 -0.84
CA ALA A 209 -20.84 1.20 -1.23
C ALA A 209 -19.48 1.04 -0.55
N VAL A 210 -18.43 1.43 -1.25
CA VAL A 210 -17.06 1.43 -0.72
C VAL A 210 -16.57 2.87 -0.55
N GLN A 211 -15.79 3.10 0.51
CA GLN A 211 -15.11 4.37 0.69
C GLN A 211 -13.93 4.44 -0.28
N LEU A 212 -14.02 5.34 -1.26
CA LEU A 212 -12.98 5.52 -2.28
C LEU A 212 -11.87 6.45 -1.80
N LEU A 213 -10.65 6.14 -2.24
CA LEU A 213 -9.52 7.07 -2.16
C LEU A 213 -9.57 8.08 -3.31
N PRO A 214 -9.00 9.30 -3.14
CA PRO A 214 -9.00 10.31 -4.20
C PRO A 214 -8.43 9.81 -5.53
N GLY A 215 -9.15 10.04 -6.63
CA GLY A 215 -8.73 9.61 -7.97
C GLY A 215 -8.83 8.10 -8.23
N ALA A 216 -9.40 7.32 -7.32
CA ALA A 216 -9.58 5.89 -7.50
C ALA A 216 -10.52 5.54 -8.66
N GLN A 217 -10.16 4.50 -9.41
CA GLN A 217 -10.99 3.88 -10.43
C GLN A 217 -11.34 2.47 -9.98
N VAL A 218 -12.63 2.21 -9.72
CA VAL A 218 -13.11 0.95 -9.13
C VAL A 218 -14.16 0.23 -9.96
N ALA A 219 -14.58 0.84 -11.08
CA ALA A 219 -15.60 0.26 -11.95
C ALA A 219 -15.18 -1.14 -12.42
N GLY A 220 -16.08 -2.11 -12.28
CA GLY A 220 -15.84 -3.51 -12.66
C GLY A 220 -15.19 -4.38 -11.59
N ILE A 221 -14.81 -3.83 -10.43
CA ILE A 221 -14.36 -4.66 -9.29
C ILE A 221 -15.54 -5.49 -8.79
N ALA A 222 -15.34 -6.80 -8.67
CA ALA A 222 -16.39 -7.73 -8.26
C ALA A 222 -16.87 -7.46 -6.82
N VAL A 223 -18.16 -7.62 -6.59
CA VAL A 223 -18.79 -7.64 -5.25
C VAL A 223 -19.49 -8.98 -5.11
N ARG A 224 -19.23 -9.66 -4.00
CA ARG A 224 -19.93 -10.90 -3.61
C ARG A 224 -20.54 -10.67 -2.23
N ALA A 225 -21.78 -11.09 -2.04
CA ALA A 225 -22.44 -11.01 -0.75
C ALA A 225 -23.13 -12.33 -0.42
N THR A 226 -23.10 -12.69 0.85
CA THR A 226 -23.94 -13.75 1.42
C THR A 226 -24.83 -13.15 2.49
N ALA A 227 -26.11 -13.52 2.48
CA ALA A 227 -27.10 -13.10 3.46
C ALA A 227 -27.88 -14.35 3.90
N GLY A 228 -27.53 -14.90 5.06
CA GLY A 228 -27.99 -16.24 5.48
C GLY A 228 -27.66 -17.30 4.42
N PRO A 229 -28.65 -18.05 3.88
CA PRO A 229 -28.40 -19.05 2.84
C PRO A 229 -28.27 -18.48 1.42
N ALA A 230 -28.60 -17.21 1.20
CA ALA A 230 -28.56 -16.61 -0.13
C ALA A 230 -27.20 -16.03 -0.47
N GLN A 231 -26.90 -16.06 -1.76
CA GLN A 231 -25.69 -15.49 -2.33
C GLN A 231 -26.07 -14.58 -3.49
N ALA A 232 -25.37 -13.45 -3.62
CA ALA A 232 -25.48 -12.55 -4.76
C ALA A 232 -24.10 -12.06 -5.18
N ALA A 233 -24.00 -11.68 -6.45
CA ALA A 233 -22.79 -11.15 -7.02
C ALA A 233 -23.12 -10.00 -7.99
N GLY A 234 -22.19 -9.06 -8.09
CA GLY A 234 -22.28 -7.89 -8.95
C GLY A 234 -20.91 -7.25 -9.12
N VAL A 235 -20.90 -6.02 -9.59
CA VAL A 235 -19.67 -5.24 -9.77
C VAL A 235 -19.89 -3.81 -9.28
N LEU A 236 -18.82 -3.19 -8.78
CA LEU A 236 -18.82 -1.77 -8.45
C LEU A 236 -18.95 -0.94 -9.73
N ASP A 237 -19.72 0.14 -9.66
CA ASP A 237 -19.76 1.19 -10.67
C ASP A 237 -18.62 2.22 -10.46
N ALA A 238 -18.63 3.28 -11.25
CA ALA A 238 -17.62 4.35 -11.14
C ALA A 238 -17.71 5.14 -9.82
N ALA A 239 -18.87 5.14 -9.15
CA ALA A 239 -19.07 5.78 -7.86
C ALA A 239 -18.69 4.87 -6.68
N GLY A 240 -18.26 3.63 -6.94
CA GLY A 240 -17.95 2.66 -5.89
C GLY A 240 -19.18 2.07 -5.24
N THR A 241 -20.29 1.96 -5.96
CA THR A 241 -21.52 1.34 -5.48
C THR A 241 -21.90 0.10 -6.29
N ALA A 242 -22.62 -0.83 -5.66
CA ALA A 242 -23.20 -2.00 -6.32
C ALA A 242 -24.58 -2.32 -5.72
N GLN A 243 -25.53 -2.70 -6.56
CA GLN A 243 -26.83 -3.23 -6.14
C GLN A 243 -26.89 -4.72 -6.45
N LEU A 244 -27.24 -5.51 -5.43
CA LEU A 244 -27.30 -6.96 -5.50
C LEU A 244 -28.70 -7.45 -5.14
N SER A 245 -29.36 -8.14 -6.08
CA SER A 245 -30.63 -8.81 -5.80
C SER A 245 -30.37 -10.10 -5.03
N LEU A 246 -30.92 -10.23 -3.83
CA LEU A 246 -30.79 -11.44 -3.01
C LEU A 246 -31.96 -12.39 -3.30
N PRO A 247 -31.71 -13.66 -3.66
CA PRO A 247 -32.76 -14.66 -3.84
C PRO A 247 -33.30 -15.16 -2.48
N LEU A 248 -33.94 -14.27 -1.73
CA LEU A 248 -34.57 -14.53 -0.43
C LEU A 248 -36.04 -14.11 -0.45
N GLU A 249 -36.85 -14.86 0.29
CA GLU A 249 -38.19 -14.41 0.63
C GLU A 249 -38.12 -13.26 1.64
N PRO A 250 -39.00 -12.23 1.56
CA PRO A 250 -38.98 -11.10 2.49
C PRO A 250 -39.00 -11.51 3.97
N ALA A 251 -39.82 -12.49 4.33
CA ALA A 251 -39.90 -12.98 5.72
C ALA A 251 -38.59 -13.58 6.23
N ALA A 252 -37.80 -14.22 5.37
CA ALA A 252 -36.48 -14.72 5.73
C ALA A 252 -35.48 -13.56 5.90
N ALA A 253 -35.53 -12.56 5.02
CA ALA A 253 -34.70 -11.36 5.12
C ALA A 253 -34.94 -10.58 6.43
N TRP A 254 -36.20 -10.50 6.90
CA TRP A 254 -36.56 -9.89 8.19
C TRP A 254 -35.99 -10.60 9.42
N SER A 255 -35.57 -11.86 9.29
CA SER A 255 -34.97 -12.63 10.39
C SER A 255 -33.45 -12.52 10.46
N LEU A 256 -32.82 -11.89 9.46
CA LEU A 256 -31.37 -11.73 9.41
C LEU A 256 -30.89 -10.70 10.43
N THR A 257 -29.68 -10.95 10.93
CA THR A 257 -28.91 -10.01 11.73
C THR A 257 -27.68 -9.55 10.96
N VAL A 258 -26.96 -8.56 11.48
CA VAL A 258 -25.70 -8.08 10.88
C VAL A 258 -24.69 -9.21 10.71
N ALA A 259 -24.67 -10.19 11.62
CA ALA A 259 -23.75 -11.32 11.57
C ALA A 259 -24.07 -12.33 10.44
N ASP A 260 -25.30 -12.28 9.89
CA ASP A 260 -25.72 -13.15 8.80
C ASP A 260 -25.40 -12.57 7.42
N VAL A 261 -24.89 -11.33 7.36
CA VAL A 261 -24.53 -10.63 6.13
C VAL A 261 -23.02 -10.47 6.06
N ASP A 262 -22.44 -11.00 4.98
CA ASP A 262 -21.02 -10.91 4.68
C ASP A 262 -20.84 -10.38 3.26
N VAL A 263 -20.05 -9.32 3.11
CA VAL A 263 -19.80 -8.64 1.84
C VAL A 263 -18.31 -8.67 1.55
N ARG A 264 -17.94 -9.23 0.40
CA ARG A 264 -16.55 -9.31 -0.09
C ARG A 264 -16.39 -8.49 -1.37
N ILE A 265 -15.32 -7.72 -1.43
CA ILE A 265 -14.93 -6.89 -2.58
C ILE A 265 -13.69 -7.49 -3.23
N GLY A 266 -13.67 -7.55 -4.56
CA GLY A 266 -12.51 -7.95 -5.34
C GLY A 266 -12.35 -9.46 -5.54
N VAL A 267 -11.11 -9.91 -5.71
CA VAL A 267 -10.78 -11.33 -5.87
C VAL A 267 -10.89 -12.09 -4.55
N ASP A 268 -11.20 -13.38 -4.60
CA ASP A 268 -11.37 -14.18 -3.39
C ASP A 268 -10.00 -14.54 -2.82
N VAL A 269 -9.56 -13.77 -1.83
CA VAL A 269 -8.27 -13.95 -1.17
C VAL A 269 -8.53 -14.04 0.32
N ALA A 270 -8.03 -15.11 0.93
CA ALA A 270 -7.96 -15.22 2.36
C ALA A 270 -6.88 -14.26 2.87
N GLU A 271 -7.29 -13.28 3.65
CA GLU A 271 -6.38 -12.34 4.31
C GLU A 271 -6.67 -12.35 5.81
N ASP A 272 -5.60 -12.39 6.59
CA ASP A 272 -5.67 -12.44 8.04
C ASP A 272 -5.88 -11.03 8.62
N GLY A 273 -6.91 -10.88 9.47
CA GLY A 273 -7.16 -9.63 10.18
C GLY A 273 -6.03 -9.27 11.16
N GLU A 274 -5.31 -10.25 11.70
CA GLU A 274 -4.15 -10.02 12.58
C GLU A 274 -3.00 -9.37 11.80
N GLU A 275 -2.79 -9.82 10.56
CA GLU A 275 -1.80 -9.23 9.64
C GLU A 275 -2.14 -7.76 9.35
N ARG A 276 -3.40 -7.44 9.04
CA ARG A 276 -3.84 -6.04 8.86
C ARG A 276 -3.66 -5.18 10.11
N ALA A 277 -4.05 -5.71 11.27
CA ALA A 277 -3.89 -5.02 12.55
C ALA A 277 -2.42 -4.69 12.82
N SER A 278 -1.52 -5.61 12.49
CA SER A 278 -0.09 -5.39 12.69
C SER A 278 0.53 -4.31 11.81
N VAL A 279 0.08 -4.22 10.56
CA VAL A 279 0.47 -3.14 9.65
C VAL A 279 -0.01 -1.80 10.20
N ARG A 280 -1.25 -1.73 10.70
CA ARG A 280 -1.76 -0.50 11.33
C ARG A 280 -0.94 -0.11 12.55
N THR A 281 -0.52 -1.07 13.38
CA THR A 281 0.38 -0.80 14.52
C THR A 281 1.72 -0.24 14.05
N LEU A 282 2.33 -0.85 13.02
CA LEU A 282 3.58 -0.36 12.42
C LEU A 282 3.43 1.09 11.92
N VAL A 283 2.40 1.37 11.13
CA VAL A 283 2.14 2.71 10.58
C VAL A 283 1.85 3.73 11.68
N ALA A 284 1.06 3.36 12.70
CA ALA A 284 0.79 4.23 13.84
C ALA A 284 2.08 4.60 14.58
N GLN A 285 2.96 3.63 14.84
CA GLN A 285 4.27 3.87 15.48
C GLN A 285 5.16 4.80 14.64
N ARG A 286 5.21 4.59 13.32
CA ARG A 286 6.04 5.44 12.44
C ARG A 286 5.52 6.88 12.37
N ARG A 287 4.19 7.06 12.41
CA ARG A 287 3.53 8.37 12.46
C ARG A 287 3.74 9.12 13.78
N THR A 288 4.17 8.47 14.86
CA THR A 288 4.65 9.16 16.07
C THR A 288 6.12 9.56 15.98
N GLY A 289 6.72 9.57 14.78
CA GLY A 289 8.11 9.94 14.58
C GLY A 289 9.11 8.84 14.95
N THR A 290 8.66 7.61 15.23
CA THR A 290 9.52 6.54 15.74
C THR A 290 9.93 5.57 14.61
N PRO A 291 11.22 5.53 14.22
CA PRO A 291 11.70 4.57 13.24
C PRO A 291 11.77 3.15 13.83
N ASP A 292 11.98 2.16 12.97
CA ASP A 292 12.08 0.75 13.31
C ASP A 292 13.20 0.06 12.50
N HIS A 293 13.26 -1.26 12.49
CA HIS A 293 14.27 -2.06 11.80
C HIS A 293 14.20 -1.97 10.26
N ASN A 294 13.12 -1.43 9.69
CA ASN A 294 13.02 -1.06 8.27
C ASN A 294 13.74 0.25 7.93
N GLY A 295 14.38 0.89 8.91
CA GLY A 295 15.23 2.06 8.72
C GLY A 295 14.58 3.37 9.15
N PRO A 296 15.24 4.51 8.84
CA PRO A 296 14.75 5.83 9.20
C PRO A 296 13.38 6.13 8.58
N LEU A 297 12.73 7.20 9.04
CA LEU A 297 11.51 7.70 8.41
C LEU A 297 11.84 8.39 7.09
N TYR A 298 11.06 8.08 6.06
CA TYR A 298 11.05 8.83 4.81
C TYR A 298 10.52 10.26 5.04
N GLN A 299 10.94 11.24 4.24
CA GLN A 299 10.40 12.60 4.32
C GLN A 299 8.88 12.62 4.12
N ALA A 300 8.37 11.78 3.20
CA ALA A 300 6.93 11.63 3.00
C ALA A 300 6.20 11.16 4.28
N GLU A 301 6.85 10.36 5.13
CA GLU A 301 6.30 9.99 6.44
C GLU A 301 6.44 11.12 7.46
N ARG A 302 7.55 11.86 7.41
CA ARG A 302 7.83 12.98 8.33
C ARG A 302 6.81 14.12 8.19
N GLU A 303 6.35 14.40 6.98
CA GLU A 303 5.26 15.36 6.72
C GLU A 303 3.92 14.94 7.34
N LEU A 304 3.77 13.66 7.72
CA LEU A 304 2.56 13.11 8.33
C LEU A 304 2.70 12.86 9.84
N ILE A 305 3.82 13.27 10.46
CA ILE A 305 4.01 13.15 11.89
C ILE A 305 2.93 13.96 12.60
N ILE A 306 2.27 13.33 13.56
CA ILE A 306 1.29 14.00 14.41
C ILE A 306 2.08 14.86 15.39
N ASP A 307 2.07 16.18 15.18
CA ASP A 307 2.53 17.12 16.19
C ASP A 307 1.52 17.14 17.33
N ASP A 308 1.92 16.70 18.53
CA ASP A 308 1.18 16.96 19.76
C ASP A 308 1.23 18.47 20.03
N TRP A 309 0.15 19.19 19.71
CA TRP A 309 -0.04 20.61 20.06
C TRP A 309 -0.48 20.78 21.51
#